data_AF-M5CE71-F1
#
_entry.id   AF-M5CE71-F1
#
_cell.length_a   1.000
_cell.length_b   1.000
_cell.length_c   1.000
_cell.angle_alpha   90.00
_cell.angle_beta   90.00
_cell.angle_gamma   90.00
#
_symmetry.space_group_name_H-M   'P 1'
#
loop_
_entity.id
_entity.type
_entity.pdbx_description
1 polymer ?
#
loop_
_entity_poly.entity_id
_entity_poly.type
_entity_poly.pdbx_seq_one_letter_code
_entity_poly.pdbx_strand_id
1 'polypeptide(L)'
;MTRLKSGYTTITMAPPTNVLDHIIHLSPPGKLSEAVAHWEQLGFEVIPGGTHADGLTSNALVALADGVYIELIVFENPPTEPPASDHWWAKKQPGWIDWACLGLEDHVDRTIAGREKNVNSGAEYQVGKEGGRKRASDGKELMWRVTFPDLKHGRGTLPFFCQDLTPRDLRVPTADASTHTNTALGIAYVHLAALNPMN
;
A
#
# COMPACT_ATOMS: atom_id res chain seq x y z
N MET A 1 12.12 43.76 -37.35
CA MET A 1 12.28 42.31 -37.14
C MET A 1 12.31 42.04 -35.64
N THR A 2 11.16 41.74 -35.05
CA THR A 2 11.02 41.52 -33.60
C THR A 2 10.90 40.02 -33.37
N ARG A 3 11.98 39.38 -32.90
CA ARG A 3 11.97 37.95 -32.54
C ARG A 3 11.21 37.80 -31.22
N LEU A 4 9.99 37.25 -31.29
CA LEU A 4 9.28 36.70 -30.15
C LEU A 4 10.08 35.51 -29.60
N LYS A 5 10.56 35.61 -28.36
CA LYS A 5 11.11 34.47 -27.63
C LYS A 5 9.94 33.57 -27.21
N SER A 6 9.73 32.48 -27.94
CA SER A 6 8.84 31.40 -27.54
C SER A 6 9.44 30.70 -26.32
N GLY A 7 8.95 31.04 -25.13
CA GLY A 7 9.20 30.25 -23.92
C GLY A 7 8.42 28.96 -24.03
N TYR A 8 9.09 27.86 -24.36
CA TYR A 8 8.53 26.53 -24.15
C TYR A 8 8.53 26.26 -22.65
N THR A 9 7.36 26.39 -22.02
CA THR A 9 7.15 25.81 -20.69
C THR A 9 7.07 24.30 -20.89
N THR A 10 8.13 23.58 -20.52
CA THR A 10 8.09 22.12 -20.46
C THR A 10 7.02 21.74 -19.44
N ILE A 11 5.86 21.26 -19.90
CA ILE A 11 4.89 20.63 -19.02
C ILE A 11 5.54 19.31 -18.59
N THR A 12 6.20 19.33 -17.44
CA THR A 12 6.60 18.08 -16.77
C THR A 12 5.30 17.39 -16.39
N MET A 13 4.93 16.34 -17.13
CA MET A 13 3.85 15.45 -16.74
C MET A 13 4.15 14.95 -15.34
N ALA A 14 3.21 15.14 -14.41
CA ALA A 14 3.34 14.57 -13.08
C ALA A 14 3.52 13.04 -13.22
N PRO A 15 4.41 12.40 -12.43
CA PRO A 15 4.61 10.97 -12.49
C PRO A 15 3.30 10.21 -12.29
N PRO A 16 3.14 9.04 -12.94
CA PRO A 16 1.93 8.24 -12.78
C PRO A 16 1.78 7.79 -11.32
N THR A 17 0.58 7.93 -10.78
CA THR A 17 0.20 7.34 -9.47
C THR A 17 -0.96 6.36 -9.65
N ASN A 18 -1.15 5.86 -10.86
CA ASN A 18 -2.15 4.86 -11.21
C ASN A 18 -1.53 3.45 -11.28
N VAL A 19 -0.36 3.29 -10.67
CA VAL A 19 0.34 2.00 -10.55
C VAL A 19 -0.07 1.36 -9.23
N LEU A 20 -0.55 0.13 -9.26
CA LEU A 20 -0.86 -0.63 -8.05
C LEU A 20 0.46 -0.96 -7.32
N ASP A 21 0.53 -0.68 -6.03
CA ASP A 21 1.69 -1.03 -5.19
C ASP A 21 1.48 -2.39 -4.53
N HIS A 22 0.39 -2.51 -3.77
CA HIS A 22 0.02 -3.72 -3.07
C HIS A 22 -1.44 -3.75 -2.66
N ILE A 23 -1.90 -4.95 -2.30
CA ILE A 23 -3.22 -5.21 -1.72
C ILE A 23 -3.03 -5.82 -0.34
N ILE A 24 -3.88 -5.45 0.61
CA ILE A 24 -3.72 -5.83 2.01
C ILE A 24 -4.73 -6.91 2.40
N HIS A 25 -4.22 -8.03 2.88
CA HIS A 25 -5.00 -9.12 3.46
C HIS A 25 -4.75 -9.20 4.97
N LEU A 26 -5.73 -8.77 5.76
CA LEU A 26 -5.70 -8.86 7.21
C LEU A 26 -6.05 -10.28 7.66
N SER A 27 -5.17 -10.88 8.47
CA SER A 27 -5.44 -12.14 9.14
C SER A 27 -5.80 -11.91 10.62
N PRO A 28 -6.39 -12.90 11.32
CA PRO A 28 -6.71 -12.74 12.73
C PRO A 28 -5.49 -12.36 13.58
N PRO A 29 -5.67 -11.62 14.68
CA PRO A 29 -4.57 -11.16 15.52
C PRO A 29 -3.67 -12.29 16.02
N GLY A 30 -2.35 -12.08 15.97
CA GLY A 30 -1.35 -13.05 16.38
C GLY A 30 -1.26 -14.31 15.51
N LYS A 31 -1.90 -14.33 14.33
CA LYS A 31 -1.95 -15.51 13.43
C LYS A 31 -1.11 -15.38 12.17
N LEU A 32 0.01 -14.63 12.21
CA LEU A 32 0.83 -14.44 11.00
C LEU A 32 1.40 -15.75 10.48
N SER A 33 1.90 -16.63 11.35
CA SER A 33 2.44 -17.94 10.95
C SER A 33 1.39 -18.84 10.31
N GLU A 34 0.15 -18.82 10.81
CA GLU A 34 -0.97 -19.56 10.23
C GLU A 34 -1.35 -19.00 8.85
N ALA A 35 -1.35 -17.67 8.70
CA ALA A 35 -1.57 -17.02 7.41
C ALA A 35 -0.47 -17.39 6.41
N VAL A 36 0.81 -17.31 6.80
CA VAL A 36 1.95 -17.71 5.98
C VAL A 36 1.78 -19.15 5.50
N ALA A 37 1.57 -20.09 6.42
CA ALA A 37 1.41 -21.50 6.09
C ALA A 37 0.23 -21.76 5.14
N HIS A 38 -0.88 -21.02 5.32
CA HIS A 38 -2.03 -21.12 4.41
C HIS A 38 -1.70 -20.66 2.99
N TRP A 39 -1.00 -19.54 2.85
CA TRP A 39 -0.61 -19.00 1.54
C TRP A 39 0.46 -19.85 0.85
N GLU A 40 1.39 -20.43 1.61
CA GLU A 40 2.35 -21.42 1.11
C GLU A 40 1.65 -22.67 0.57
N GLN A 41 0.62 -23.16 1.25
CA GLN A 41 -0.21 -24.29 0.77
C GLN A 41 -0.96 -23.96 -0.53
N LEU A 42 -1.28 -22.68 -0.77
CA LEU A 42 -1.84 -22.21 -2.05
C LEU A 42 -0.77 -22.07 -3.15
N GLY A 43 0.49 -22.38 -2.86
CA GLY A 43 1.60 -22.40 -3.80
C GLY A 43 2.33 -21.06 -3.97
N PHE A 44 2.10 -20.11 -3.07
CA PHE A 44 2.86 -18.87 -3.04
C PHE A 44 4.14 -19.03 -2.21
N GLU A 45 5.28 -18.62 -2.75
CA GLU A 45 6.41 -18.19 -1.92
C GLU A 45 6.02 -16.99 -1.05
N VAL A 46 6.21 -17.11 0.27
CA VAL A 46 5.89 -16.07 1.25
C VAL A 46 7.16 -15.62 1.96
N ILE A 47 7.48 -14.33 1.85
CA ILE A 47 8.71 -13.76 2.37
C ILE A 47 8.45 -13.08 3.73
N PRO A 48 9.21 -13.39 4.78
CA PRO A 48 9.11 -12.68 6.06
C PRO A 48 9.29 -11.17 5.88
N GLY A 49 8.32 -10.38 6.32
CA GLY A 49 8.39 -8.92 6.31
C GLY A 49 9.07 -8.41 7.57
N GLY A 50 8.27 -8.13 8.60
CA GLY A 50 8.73 -7.71 9.93
C GLY A 50 7.64 -6.97 10.71
N THR A 51 8.00 -6.46 11.88
CA THR A 51 7.12 -5.63 12.70
C THR A 51 7.21 -4.17 12.25
N HIS A 52 6.05 -3.52 12.09
CA HIS A 52 5.95 -2.10 11.80
C HIS A 52 6.48 -1.24 12.95
N ALA A 53 6.97 -0.04 12.63
CA ALA A 53 7.65 0.83 13.59
C ALA A 53 6.78 1.26 14.78
N ASP A 54 5.45 1.21 14.65
CA ASP A 54 4.51 1.48 15.75
C ASP A 54 4.33 0.29 16.72
N GLY A 55 4.86 -0.88 16.38
CA GLY A 55 4.78 -2.10 17.18
C GLY A 55 3.40 -2.76 17.22
N LEU A 56 2.43 -2.29 16.40
CA LEU A 56 1.05 -2.76 16.46
C LEU A 56 0.78 -3.95 15.55
N THR A 57 1.48 -3.98 14.41
CA THR A 57 1.27 -4.97 13.36
C THR A 57 2.59 -5.54 12.85
N SER A 58 2.53 -6.78 12.35
CA SER A 58 3.61 -7.38 11.57
C SER A 58 3.06 -7.95 10.27
N ASN A 59 3.97 -8.13 9.31
CA ASN A 59 3.61 -8.63 8.00
C ASN A 59 4.54 -9.70 7.43
N ALA A 60 4.01 -10.38 6.43
CA ALA A 60 4.73 -11.17 5.44
C ALA A 60 4.26 -10.74 4.04
N LEU A 61 5.06 -11.09 3.03
CA LEU A 61 4.92 -10.54 1.69
C LEU A 61 4.81 -11.67 0.67
N VAL A 62 3.87 -11.54 -0.26
CA VAL A 62 3.86 -12.32 -1.50
C VAL A 62 4.20 -11.36 -2.64
N ALA A 63 5.47 -11.29 -3.03
CA ALA A 63 5.92 -10.43 -4.13
C ALA A 63 5.65 -11.11 -5.47
N LEU A 64 5.07 -10.39 -6.43
CA LEU A 64 4.69 -10.90 -7.75
C LEU A 64 5.64 -10.36 -8.83
N ALA A 65 5.74 -11.08 -9.95
CA ALA A 65 6.66 -10.76 -11.04
C ALA A 65 6.34 -9.44 -11.77
N ASP A 66 5.11 -8.93 -11.65
CA ASP A 66 4.69 -7.62 -12.15
C ASP A 66 5.11 -6.44 -11.24
N GLY A 67 5.74 -6.73 -10.10
CA GLY A 67 6.23 -5.74 -9.13
C GLY A 67 5.20 -5.31 -8.06
N VAL A 68 3.98 -5.84 -8.12
CA VAL A 68 2.97 -5.74 -7.05
C VAL A 68 3.28 -6.76 -5.97
N TYR A 69 2.86 -6.52 -4.73
CA TYR A 69 2.85 -7.56 -3.70
C TYR A 69 1.51 -7.64 -2.97
N ILE A 70 1.26 -8.78 -2.32
CA ILE A 70 0.17 -8.93 -1.36
C ILE A 70 0.79 -8.83 0.04
N GLU A 71 0.28 -7.90 0.84
CA GLU A 71 0.68 -7.75 2.23
C GLU A 71 -0.20 -8.62 3.12
N LEU A 72 0.38 -9.67 3.68
CA LEU A 72 -0.25 -10.47 4.72
C LEU A 72 0.05 -9.79 6.04
N ILE A 73 -0.96 -9.16 6.66
CA ILE A 73 -0.77 -8.38 7.88
C ILE A 73 -1.58 -8.95 9.03
N VAL A 74 -1.05 -8.85 10.25
CA VAL A 74 -1.79 -9.10 11.50
C VAL A 74 -1.57 -7.97 12.48
N PHE A 75 -2.55 -7.75 13.35
CA PHE A 75 -2.29 -7.10 14.63
C PHE A 75 -1.66 -8.10 15.59
N GLU A 76 -0.67 -7.65 16.36
CA GLU A 76 0.01 -8.53 17.34
C GLU A 76 -0.91 -8.89 18.50
N ASN A 77 -1.75 -7.93 18.91
CA ASN A 77 -2.66 -8.08 20.03
C ASN A 77 -4.12 -8.18 19.54
N PRO A 78 -4.98 -8.93 20.25
CA PRO A 78 -6.41 -8.93 19.97
C PRO A 78 -7.02 -7.52 19.99
N PRO A 79 -8.04 -7.23 19.18
CA PRO A 79 -8.75 -5.96 19.25
C PRO A 79 -9.42 -5.81 20.62
N THR A 80 -9.42 -4.58 21.13
CA THR A 80 -10.12 -4.18 22.34
C THR A 80 -11.33 -3.32 21.99
N GLU A 81 -12.30 -3.23 22.90
CA GLU A 81 -13.44 -2.30 22.77
C GLU A 81 -13.46 -1.33 23.97
N PRO A 82 -13.16 -0.03 23.76
CA PRO A 82 -12.77 0.62 22.49
C PRO A 82 -11.36 0.19 22.02
N PRO A 83 -10.98 0.43 20.74
CA PRO A 83 -9.65 0.09 20.23
C PRO A 83 -8.54 0.76 21.05
N ALA A 84 -7.52 -0.02 21.41
CA ALA A 84 -6.37 0.44 22.18
C ALA A 84 -5.45 1.39 21.38
N SER A 85 -5.65 1.49 20.07
CA SER A 85 -4.93 2.41 19.19
C SER A 85 -5.85 3.01 18.14
N ASP A 86 -5.54 4.22 17.71
CA ASP A 86 -6.17 4.89 16.58
C ASP A 86 -5.60 4.41 15.23
N HIS A 87 -5.04 3.20 15.18
CA HIS A 87 -4.51 2.63 13.94
C HIS A 87 -5.63 2.54 12.89
N TRP A 88 -5.32 2.94 11.66
CA TRP A 88 -6.31 3.13 10.59
C TRP A 88 -7.06 1.85 10.20
N TRP A 89 -6.50 0.67 10.48
CA TRP A 89 -7.16 -0.62 10.28
C TRP A 89 -7.69 -1.29 11.55
N ALA A 90 -7.64 -0.64 12.73
CA ALA A 90 -7.98 -1.27 14.02
C ALA A 90 -9.42 -1.82 14.09
N LYS A 91 -10.35 -1.27 13.30
CA LYS A 91 -11.76 -1.68 13.24
C LYS A 91 -12.08 -2.62 12.07
N LYS A 92 -11.09 -3.00 11.26
CA LYS A 92 -11.28 -3.88 10.11
C LYS A 92 -11.41 -5.33 10.57
N GLN A 93 -12.26 -6.08 9.87
CA GLN A 93 -12.37 -7.52 10.04
C GLN A 93 -11.36 -8.24 9.13
N PRO A 94 -10.93 -9.46 9.48
CA PRO A 94 -10.05 -10.26 8.63
C PRO A 94 -10.57 -10.40 7.18
N GLY A 95 -9.65 -10.41 6.22
CA GLY A 95 -9.91 -10.46 4.78
C GLY A 95 -9.19 -9.34 4.02
N TRP A 96 -9.69 -9.03 2.81
CA TRP A 96 -9.19 -7.92 1.99
C TRP A 96 -9.68 -6.58 2.54
N ILE A 97 -8.75 -5.71 2.99
CA ILE A 97 -9.12 -4.53 3.79
C ILE A 97 -8.78 -3.18 3.16
N ASP A 98 -7.77 -3.12 2.29
CA ASP A 98 -7.27 -1.90 1.65
C ASP A 98 -6.35 -2.21 0.46
N TRP A 99 -5.99 -1.20 -0.33
CA TRP A 99 -4.98 -1.29 -1.38
C TRP A 99 -4.24 0.04 -1.58
N ALA A 100 -3.00 -0.05 -2.04
CA ALA A 100 -2.13 1.08 -2.25
C ALA A 100 -1.80 1.31 -3.71
N CYS A 101 -1.69 2.57 -4.11
CA CYS A 101 -1.03 2.96 -5.34
C CYS A 101 0.41 3.43 -5.06
N LEU A 102 1.33 3.14 -5.98
CA LEU A 102 2.74 3.48 -5.88
C LEU A 102 2.94 4.98 -6.16
N GLY A 103 3.59 5.67 -5.22
CA GLY A 103 4.09 7.02 -5.39
C GLY A 103 5.48 7.00 -6.03
N LEU A 104 5.58 7.37 -7.30
CA LEU A 104 6.83 7.43 -8.06
C LEU A 104 7.56 8.77 -7.97
N GLU A 105 7.03 9.72 -7.19
CA GLU A 105 7.53 11.08 -7.08
C GLU A 105 7.99 11.42 -5.67
N ASP A 106 8.86 12.41 -5.57
CA ASP A 106 9.18 13.04 -4.30
C ASP A 106 7.94 13.80 -3.79
N HIS A 107 7.40 13.38 -2.64
CA HIS A 107 6.22 13.97 -1.98
C HIS A 107 4.87 13.59 -2.59
N VAL A 108 4.62 12.29 -2.78
CA VAL A 108 3.32 11.78 -3.27
C VAL A 108 2.13 12.33 -2.49
N ASP A 109 2.28 12.55 -1.18
CA ASP A 109 1.25 13.11 -0.31
C ASP A 109 0.79 14.51 -0.74
N ARG A 110 1.74 15.35 -1.13
CA ARG A 110 1.45 16.71 -1.61
C ARG A 110 0.83 16.70 -3.00
N THR A 111 1.32 15.85 -3.88
CA THR A 111 0.76 15.73 -5.23
C THR A 111 -0.67 15.23 -5.17
N ILE A 112 -0.95 14.18 -4.40
CA ILE A 112 -2.30 13.63 -4.26
C ILE A 112 -3.25 14.64 -3.61
N ALA A 113 -2.85 15.30 -2.51
CA ALA A 113 -3.66 16.35 -1.90
C ALA A 113 -3.90 17.55 -2.85
N GLY A 114 -2.95 17.84 -3.74
CA GLY A 114 -3.08 18.90 -4.74
C GLY A 114 -4.03 18.58 -5.90
N ARG A 115 -4.32 17.31 -6.18
CA ARG A 115 -5.12 16.90 -7.35
C ARG A 115 -6.58 17.29 -7.29
N GLU A 116 -7.19 17.28 -6.10
CA GLU A 116 -8.59 17.68 -5.95
C GLU A 116 -8.85 19.07 -6.55
N LYS A 117 -7.89 19.98 -6.42
CA LYS A 117 -7.99 21.35 -6.96
C LYS A 117 -8.20 21.39 -8.47
N ASN A 118 -7.78 20.34 -9.20
CA ASN A 118 -7.78 20.32 -10.66
C ASN A 118 -8.80 19.33 -11.25
N VAL A 119 -9.18 18.28 -10.51
CA VAL A 119 -9.95 17.14 -11.06
C VAL A 119 -11.39 17.10 -10.55
N ASN A 120 -11.71 17.80 -9.45
CA ASN A 120 -13.04 17.83 -8.83
C ASN A 120 -13.66 16.42 -8.62
N SER A 121 -12.82 15.46 -8.22
CA SER A 121 -13.24 14.08 -7.97
C SER A 121 -13.92 13.91 -6.61
N GLY A 122 -13.77 14.88 -5.71
CA GLY A 122 -14.29 14.83 -4.35
C GLY A 122 -13.49 13.91 -3.42
N ALA A 123 -12.34 13.40 -3.87
CA ALA A 123 -11.46 12.49 -3.13
C ALA A 123 -10.40 13.28 -2.35
N GLU A 124 -10.68 13.60 -1.10
CA GLU A 124 -9.73 14.32 -0.24
C GLU A 124 -8.77 13.37 0.45
N TYR A 125 -7.54 13.83 0.70
CA TYR A 125 -6.46 13.06 1.29
C TYR A 125 -5.82 13.79 2.47
N GLN A 126 -5.39 13.02 3.46
CA GLN A 126 -4.73 13.49 4.66
C GLN A 126 -3.27 13.85 4.39
N VAL A 127 -2.67 14.60 5.33
CA VAL A 127 -1.23 14.86 5.32
C VAL A 127 -0.47 13.53 5.36
N GLY A 128 0.62 13.45 4.60
CA GLY A 128 1.47 12.26 4.56
C GLY A 128 2.05 11.92 5.93
N LYS A 129 2.05 10.64 6.27
CA LYS A 129 2.68 10.10 7.48
C LYS A 129 3.86 9.22 7.08
N GLU A 130 5.00 9.41 7.72
CA GLU A 130 6.13 8.51 7.56
C GLU A 130 5.95 7.27 8.43
N GLY A 131 6.34 6.13 7.87
CA GLY A 131 6.29 4.84 8.51
C GLY A 131 7.49 4.00 8.08
N GLY A 132 7.57 2.80 8.63
CA GLY A 132 8.66 1.90 8.34
C GLY A 132 8.51 0.57 9.04
N ARG A 133 9.41 -0.35 8.71
CA ARG A 133 9.63 -1.59 9.44
C ARG A 133 11.11 -1.94 9.43
N LYS A 134 11.52 -2.85 10.31
CA LYS A 134 12.80 -3.56 10.19
C LYS A 134 12.59 -4.85 9.42
N ARG A 135 13.46 -5.14 8.45
CA ARG A 135 13.40 -6.39 7.70
C ARG A 135 13.90 -7.56 8.54
N ALA A 136 13.11 -8.62 8.62
CA ALA A 136 13.40 -9.77 9.47
C ALA A 136 14.74 -10.47 9.13
N SER A 137 15.12 -10.50 7.85
CA SER A 137 16.30 -11.24 7.39
C SER A 137 17.66 -10.62 7.75
N ASP A 138 17.75 -9.29 7.79
CA ASP A 138 19.02 -8.57 7.95
C ASP A 138 18.93 -7.31 8.81
N GLY A 139 17.77 -7.01 9.39
CA GLY A 139 17.55 -5.89 10.30
C GLY A 139 17.62 -4.52 9.64
N LYS A 140 17.75 -4.43 8.31
CA LYS A 140 17.76 -3.14 7.59
C LYS A 140 16.49 -2.38 7.89
N GLU A 141 16.62 -1.07 7.99
CA GLU A 141 15.48 -0.16 8.16
C GLU A 141 14.93 0.25 6.80
N LEU A 142 13.62 0.23 6.70
CA LEU A 142 12.88 0.53 5.48
C LEU A 142 11.85 1.58 5.83
N MET A 143 11.82 2.63 5.04
CA MET A 143 10.99 3.79 5.32
C MET A 143 10.14 4.13 4.11
N TRP A 144 8.93 4.61 4.40
CA TRP A 144 7.99 5.08 3.41
C TRP A 144 7.20 6.27 3.94
N ARG A 145 6.59 7.00 3.02
CA ARG A 145 5.55 7.98 3.31
C ARG A 145 4.24 7.49 2.72
N VAL A 146 3.19 7.48 3.54
CA VAL A 146 1.84 7.13 3.11
C VAL A 146 0.90 8.31 3.25
N THR A 147 0.02 8.51 2.28
CA THR A 147 -1.17 9.38 2.44
C THR A 147 -2.42 8.55 2.25
N PHE A 148 -3.37 8.74 3.16
CA PHE A 148 -4.65 8.07 3.17
C PHE A 148 -5.76 9.06 2.79
N PRO A 149 -6.82 8.62 2.10
CA PRO A 149 -8.02 9.43 1.96
C PRO A 149 -8.52 10.00 3.31
N ASP A 150 -9.22 11.12 3.28
CA ASP A 150 -9.88 11.67 4.45
C ASP A 150 -10.82 10.64 5.09
N LEU A 151 -10.95 10.65 6.42
CA LEU A 151 -11.75 9.68 7.16
C LEU A 151 -13.21 9.65 6.69
N LYS A 152 -13.74 10.76 6.18
CA LYS A 152 -15.11 10.85 5.65
C LYS A 152 -15.36 9.93 4.45
N HIS A 153 -14.32 9.54 3.71
CA HIS A 153 -14.43 8.61 2.59
C HIS A 153 -14.45 7.15 3.02
N GLY A 154 -14.09 6.86 4.28
CA GLY A 154 -13.87 5.51 4.78
C GLY A 154 -12.55 4.89 4.30
N ARG A 155 -11.95 4.04 5.14
CA ARG A 155 -10.76 3.24 4.77
C ARG A 155 -11.16 2.09 3.85
N GLY A 156 -10.39 1.86 2.79
CA GLY A 156 -10.65 0.81 1.80
C GLY A 156 -11.77 1.14 0.81
N THR A 157 -12.17 2.41 0.68
CA THR A 157 -13.08 2.89 -0.39
C THR A 157 -12.30 3.51 -1.55
N LEU A 158 -11.18 4.15 -1.23
CA LEU A 158 -10.26 4.79 -2.15
C LEU A 158 -8.84 4.30 -1.83
N PRO A 159 -7.94 4.19 -2.83
CA PRO A 159 -6.55 3.80 -2.58
C PRO A 159 -5.90 4.79 -1.63
N PHE A 160 -5.01 4.28 -0.78
CA PHE A 160 -3.96 5.12 -0.23
C PHE A 160 -2.74 5.12 -1.14
N PHE A 161 -1.79 6.01 -0.92
CA PHE A 161 -0.58 6.10 -1.73
C PHE A 161 0.65 5.88 -0.88
N CYS A 162 1.60 5.11 -1.40
CA CYS A 162 2.84 4.75 -0.70
C CYS A 162 4.04 5.19 -1.53
N GLN A 163 4.87 6.08 -0.98
CA GLN A 163 6.15 6.48 -1.54
C GLN A 163 7.27 5.82 -0.72
N ASP A 164 8.16 5.13 -1.41
CA ASP A 164 9.42 4.62 -0.84
C ASP A 164 10.37 5.77 -0.48
N LEU A 165 10.86 5.81 0.76
CA LEU A 165 11.90 6.76 1.22
C LEU A 165 13.28 6.10 1.30
N THR A 166 13.31 4.77 1.35
CA THR A 166 14.50 3.93 1.14
C THR A 166 14.35 3.17 -0.19
N PRO A 167 15.42 2.63 -0.80
CA PRO A 167 15.31 1.84 -2.02
C PRO A 167 14.21 0.77 -1.94
N ARG A 168 13.32 0.75 -2.94
CA ARG A 168 12.12 -0.10 -2.97
C ARG A 168 12.45 -1.58 -2.84
N ASP A 169 13.55 -2.03 -3.45
CA ASP A 169 14.04 -3.41 -3.41
C ASP A 169 14.38 -3.89 -2.00
N LEU A 170 14.59 -2.97 -1.05
CA LEU A 170 14.65 -3.32 0.36
C LEU A 170 13.26 -3.77 0.84
N ARG A 171 12.21 -3.00 0.51
CA ARG A 171 10.83 -3.17 1.01
C ARG A 171 10.12 -4.32 0.33
N VAL A 172 10.28 -4.41 -0.99
CA VAL A 172 9.64 -5.39 -1.85
C VAL A 172 10.74 -6.22 -2.52
N PRO A 173 10.98 -7.45 -2.05
CA PRO A 173 11.92 -8.36 -2.70
C PRO A 173 11.49 -8.68 -4.14
N THR A 174 12.45 -8.95 -5.00
CA THR A 174 12.19 -9.33 -6.40
C THR A 174 11.50 -10.70 -6.48
N ALA A 175 10.52 -10.81 -7.36
CA ALA A 175 9.93 -12.07 -7.79
C ALA A 175 10.01 -12.19 -9.31
N ASP A 176 10.00 -13.43 -9.79
CA ASP A 176 10.01 -13.79 -11.21
C ASP A 176 8.93 -14.83 -11.53
N ALA A 177 8.82 -15.21 -12.80
CA ALA A 177 7.79 -16.14 -13.26
C ALA A 177 7.89 -17.56 -12.67
N SER A 178 9.01 -17.90 -12.01
CA SER A 178 9.25 -19.20 -11.36
C SER A 178 9.13 -19.14 -9.84
N THR A 179 8.90 -17.95 -9.26
CA THR A 179 8.89 -17.74 -7.81
C THR A 179 7.76 -18.49 -7.11
N HIS A 180 6.55 -18.50 -7.68
CA HIS A 180 5.41 -19.20 -7.10
C HIS A 180 5.09 -20.49 -7.84
N THR A 181 4.93 -21.59 -7.10
CA THR A 181 4.57 -22.90 -7.67
C THR A 181 3.16 -22.92 -8.28
N ASN A 182 2.28 -22.01 -7.82
CA ASN A 182 0.96 -21.81 -8.40
C ASN A 182 0.95 -20.95 -9.68
N THR A 183 2.12 -20.52 -10.16
CA THR A 183 2.31 -19.74 -11.40
C THR A 183 1.66 -18.35 -11.42
N ALA A 184 1.23 -17.82 -10.27
CA ALA A 184 0.75 -16.45 -10.19
C ALA A 184 1.88 -15.46 -10.59
N LEU A 185 1.57 -14.52 -11.49
CA LEU A 185 2.56 -13.55 -11.99
C LEU A 185 2.28 -12.12 -11.55
N GLY A 186 1.03 -11.82 -11.16
CA GLY A 186 0.59 -10.45 -10.99
C GLY A 186 -0.89 -10.31 -10.69
N ILE A 187 -1.34 -9.06 -10.59
CA ILE A 187 -2.74 -8.70 -10.36
C ILE A 187 -3.36 -8.15 -11.65
N ALA A 188 -4.37 -8.86 -12.17
CA ALA A 188 -5.08 -8.41 -13.37
C ALA A 188 -6.08 -7.26 -13.08
N TYR A 189 -6.83 -7.36 -11.99
CA TYR A 189 -7.80 -6.34 -11.57
C TYR A 189 -8.16 -6.48 -10.09
N VAL A 190 -8.66 -5.39 -9.51
CA VAL A 190 -9.29 -5.36 -8.18
C VAL A 190 -10.76 -4.98 -8.37
N HIS A 191 -11.66 -5.85 -7.89
CA HIS A 191 -13.11 -5.57 -7.90
C HIS A 191 -13.55 -4.98 -6.57
N LEU A 192 -14.09 -3.77 -6.61
CA LEU A 192 -14.61 -3.07 -5.45
C LEU A 192 -16.13 -3.17 -5.44
N ALA A 193 -16.70 -3.80 -4.40
CA ALA A 193 -18.14 -3.83 -4.17
C ALA A 193 -18.51 -2.71 -3.19
N ALA A 194 -19.31 -1.76 -3.66
CA ALA A 194 -19.90 -0.73 -2.80
C ALA A 194 -21.35 -1.11 -2.47
N LEU A 195 -21.68 -1.16 -1.17
CA LEU A 195 -23.07 -1.18 -0.73
C LEU A 195 -23.62 0.24 -0.94
N ASN A 196 -24.42 0.42 -1.99
CA ASN A 196 -24.97 1.66 -2.57
C ASN A 196 -24.11 2.33 -3.67
N PRO A 197 -24.29 1.96 -4.95
CA PRO A 197 -24.22 2.97 -5.99
C PRO A 197 -25.36 3.96 -5.70
N MET A 198 -25.08 5.25 -5.70
CA MET A 198 -25.98 6.32 -5.25
C MET A 198 -27.44 6.18 -5.73
N ASN A 199 -28.39 6.44 -4.83
CA ASN A 199 -29.67 7.08 -5.18
C ASN A 199 -29.48 8.59 -5.20
#